data_AF-A0AAP9HA29-F1
#
_entry.id   AF-A0AAP9HA29-F1
#
_cell.length_a   1.000
_cell.length_b   1.000
_cell.length_c   1.000
_cell.angle_alpha   90.00
_cell.angle_beta   90.00
_cell.angle_gamma   90.00
#
_symmetry.space_group_name_H-M   'P 1'
#
loop_
_entity.id
_entity.type
_entity.pdbx_description
1 polymer ?
#
loop_
_entity_poly.entity_id
_entity_poly.type
_entity_poly.pdbx_seq_one_letter_code
_entity_poly.pdbx_strand_id
1 'polypeptide(L)'
;MIMHSETSTTLTASLSEKTFTNLDLQALSARALAVETETDNARRINLAASVLLHFADMTGIGNSYEPADTAVTDLLTDLMHLCAHCWPDSGPVSFEGALNTARMYFDVESDEDTQWD
;
A
#
# COMPACT_ATOMS: atom_id res chain seq x y z
N MET A 1 -11.33 46.18 16.26
CA MET A 1 -11.52 44.73 16.41
C MET A 1 -10.44 44.07 15.57
N ILE A 2 -9.42 43.53 16.23
CA ILE A 2 -8.21 43.03 15.57
C ILE A 2 -8.47 41.57 15.16
N MET A 3 -8.47 41.28 13.86
CA MET A 3 -8.44 39.91 13.36
C MET A 3 -6.98 39.45 13.37
N HIS A 4 -6.63 38.64 14.36
CA HIS A 4 -5.36 37.92 14.34
C HIS A 4 -5.47 36.77 13.35
N SER A 5 -4.48 36.71 12.46
CA SER A 5 -4.25 35.64 11.52
C SER A 5 -3.94 34.34 12.25
N GLU A 6 -4.67 33.29 11.94
CA GLU A 6 -4.21 31.93 12.21
C GLU A 6 -3.81 31.32 10.88
N THR A 7 -2.51 31.43 10.60
CA THR A 7 -1.82 30.61 9.61
C THR A 7 -1.99 29.16 10.02
N SER A 8 -2.80 28.39 9.27
CA SER A 8 -2.78 26.94 9.31
C SER A 8 -1.43 26.48 8.77
N THR A 9 -0.47 26.35 9.68
CA THR A 9 0.85 25.80 9.39
C THR A 9 0.66 24.32 9.10
N THR A 10 0.81 23.98 7.82
CA THR A 10 1.15 22.67 7.28
C THR A 10 1.93 21.81 8.27
N LEU A 11 1.29 20.78 8.81
CA LEU A 11 1.97 19.64 9.40
C LEU A 11 2.18 18.60 8.29
N THR A 12 2.92 18.97 7.25
CA THR A 12 3.70 17.97 6.51
C THR A 12 4.75 17.47 7.48
N ALA A 13 4.37 16.48 8.29
CA ALA A 13 5.32 15.62 8.94
C ALA A 13 6.21 15.09 7.83
N SER A 14 7.45 15.58 7.81
CA SER A 14 8.50 15.12 6.94
C SER A 14 8.72 13.65 7.26
N LEU A 15 7.97 12.77 6.59
CA LEU A 15 8.34 11.39 6.42
C LEU A 15 9.74 11.44 5.80
N SER A 16 10.72 11.01 6.58
CA SER A 16 12.13 10.89 6.22
C SER A 16 12.31 10.65 4.71
N GLU A 17 13.15 11.44 4.03
CA GLU A 17 13.56 11.28 2.62
C GLU A 17 14.30 9.94 2.35
N LYS A 18 14.20 8.98 3.26
CA LYS A 18 14.70 7.64 3.08
C LYS A 18 13.78 6.92 2.10
N THR A 19 14.28 6.69 0.91
CA THR A 19 13.67 5.80 -0.09
C THR A 19 13.29 4.47 0.57
N PHE A 20 12.01 4.10 0.47
CA PHE A 20 11.53 2.79 0.89
C PHE A 20 11.89 1.77 -0.19
N THR A 21 12.66 0.74 0.19
CA THR A 21 13.32 -0.18 -0.74
C THR A 21 12.79 -1.61 -0.62
N ASN A 22 13.20 -2.48 -1.54
CA ASN A 22 12.95 -3.93 -1.43
C ASN A 22 13.50 -4.54 -0.14
N LEU A 23 14.56 -3.97 0.45
CA LEU A 23 15.07 -4.43 1.76
C LEU A 23 14.09 -4.13 2.90
N ASP A 24 13.40 -2.99 2.84
CA ASP A 24 12.38 -2.63 3.82
C ASP A 24 11.15 -3.54 3.68
N LEU A 25 10.78 -3.91 2.44
CA LEU A 25 9.75 -4.93 2.19
C LEU A 25 10.13 -6.30 2.76
N GLN A 26 11.39 -6.73 2.60
CA GLN A 26 11.88 -8.00 3.17
C GLN A 26 11.75 -8.02 4.69
N ALA A 27 12.09 -6.89 5.35
CA ALA A 27 11.95 -6.77 6.79
C ALA A 27 10.49 -6.85 7.25
N LEU A 28 9.54 -6.25 6.52
CA LEU A 28 8.10 -6.36 6.80
C LEU A 28 7.56 -7.77 6.56
N SER A 29 7.91 -8.38 5.42
CA SER A 29 7.51 -9.75 5.10
C SER A 29 7.98 -10.76 6.14
N ALA A 30 9.20 -10.62 6.65
CA ALA A 30 9.73 -11.48 7.71
C ALA A 30 8.93 -11.40 9.02
N ARG A 31 8.32 -10.26 9.33
CA ARG A 31 7.45 -10.09 10.51
C ARG A 31 6.11 -10.84 10.36
N ALA A 32 5.64 -11.04 9.13
CA ALA A 32 4.42 -11.82 8.86
C ALA A 32 4.48 -13.24 9.43
N LEU A 33 5.67 -13.84 9.44
CA LEU A 33 5.92 -15.23 9.85
C LEU A 33 6.14 -15.38 11.36
N ALA A 34 6.32 -14.28 12.08
CA ALA A 34 6.80 -14.28 13.46
C ALA A 34 5.72 -14.01 14.52
N VAL A 35 4.46 -13.73 14.11
CA VAL A 35 3.49 -13.10 15.01
C VAL A 35 2.18 -13.89 15.15
N GLU A 36 1.84 -14.28 16.39
CA GLU A 36 0.55 -14.87 16.76
C GLU A 36 -0.46 -13.84 17.34
N THR A 37 -0.07 -12.57 17.56
CA THR A 37 -0.86 -11.61 18.35
C THR A 37 -0.91 -10.15 17.82
N GLU A 38 -0.51 -9.89 16.57
CA GLU A 38 -0.64 -8.55 15.97
C GLU A 38 -2.11 -8.26 15.61
N THR A 39 -2.46 -6.97 15.55
CA THR A 39 -3.75 -6.52 15.01
C THR A 39 -3.93 -7.05 13.58
N ASP A 40 -5.18 -7.20 13.13
CA ASP A 40 -5.47 -7.69 11.78
C ASP A 40 -4.76 -6.82 10.72
N ASN A 41 -4.68 -5.51 10.95
CA ASN A 41 -4.02 -4.55 10.05
C ASN A 41 -2.50 -4.76 9.95
N ALA A 42 -1.76 -4.93 11.04
CA ALA A 42 -0.32 -5.19 10.99
C ALA A 42 0.01 -6.48 10.23
N ARG A 43 -0.78 -7.54 10.48
CA ARG A 43 -0.68 -8.80 9.72
C ARG A 43 -0.98 -8.60 8.23
N ARG A 44 -2.02 -7.84 7.87
CA ARG A 44 -2.39 -7.53 6.48
C ARG A 44 -1.28 -6.76 5.74
N ILE A 45 -0.63 -5.81 6.40
CA ILE A 45 0.52 -5.07 5.84
C ILE A 45 1.68 -6.01 5.56
N ASN A 46 2.01 -6.88 6.51
CA ASN A 46 3.12 -7.83 6.37
C ASN A 46 2.83 -8.86 5.24
N LEU A 47 1.57 -9.27 5.06
CA LEU A 47 1.14 -10.10 3.93
C LEU A 47 1.25 -9.35 2.60
N ALA A 48 0.80 -8.09 2.54
CA ALA A 48 0.90 -7.26 1.33
C ALA A 48 2.37 -7.08 0.90
N ALA A 49 3.28 -6.85 1.86
CA ALA A 49 4.72 -6.79 1.58
C ALA A 49 5.25 -8.11 0.99
N SER A 50 4.77 -9.25 1.47
CA SER A 50 5.16 -10.58 0.98
C SER A 50 4.69 -10.82 -0.46
N VAL A 51 3.46 -10.41 -0.79
CA VAL A 51 2.93 -10.48 -2.17
C VAL A 51 3.76 -9.60 -3.11
N LEU A 52 4.11 -8.39 -2.68
CA LEU A 52 4.87 -7.45 -3.48
C LEU A 52 6.30 -7.94 -3.76
N LEU A 53 6.97 -8.55 -2.77
CA LEU A 53 8.27 -9.19 -2.98
C LEU A 53 8.18 -10.35 -3.96
N HIS A 54 7.17 -11.21 -3.81
CA HIS A 54 7.00 -12.33 -4.72
C HIS A 54 6.77 -11.86 -6.16
N PHE A 55 5.96 -10.81 -6.34
CA PHE A 55 5.79 -10.16 -7.64
C PHE A 55 7.12 -9.63 -8.19
N ALA A 56 7.88 -8.88 -7.38
CA ALA A 56 9.16 -8.31 -7.77
C ALA A 56 10.17 -9.40 -8.18
N ASP A 57 10.23 -10.52 -7.45
CA ASP A 57 11.09 -11.65 -7.80
C ASP A 57 10.69 -12.28 -9.15
N MET A 58 9.39 -12.43 -9.40
CA MET A 58 8.86 -13.01 -10.63
C MET A 58 9.10 -12.13 -11.86
N THR A 59 9.12 -10.81 -11.70
CA THR A 59 9.34 -9.84 -12.78
C THR A 59 10.81 -9.45 -12.95
N GLY A 60 11.69 -9.88 -12.03
CA GLY A 60 13.11 -9.54 -12.03
C GLY A 60 13.44 -8.19 -11.39
N ILE A 61 12.45 -7.48 -10.86
CA ILE A 61 12.57 -6.21 -10.13
C ILE A 61 13.10 -6.45 -8.70
N GLY A 62 12.96 -7.65 -8.13
CA GLY A 62 13.39 -7.97 -6.77
C GLY A 62 14.91 -7.83 -6.55
N ASN A 63 15.69 -7.94 -7.62
CA ASN A 63 17.15 -7.74 -7.62
C ASN A 63 17.58 -6.35 -8.11
N SER A 64 16.64 -5.45 -8.42
CA SER A 64 16.96 -4.10 -8.86
C SER A 64 17.21 -3.19 -7.65
N TYR A 65 18.06 -2.17 -7.82
CA TYR A 65 18.21 -1.08 -6.86
C TYR A 65 17.02 -0.09 -6.92
N GLU A 66 15.91 -0.49 -7.54
CA GLU A 66 14.78 0.37 -7.75
C GLU A 66 13.98 0.53 -6.44
N PRO A 67 13.29 1.67 -6.28
CA PRO A 67 12.45 1.86 -5.13
C PRO A 67 11.22 0.94 -5.19
N ALA A 68 10.70 0.59 -4.01
CA ALA A 68 9.54 -0.31 -3.89
C ALA A 68 8.27 0.26 -4.56
N ASP A 69 8.17 1.58 -4.74
CA ASP A 69 7.05 2.24 -5.43
C ASP A 69 6.94 1.82 -6.91
N THR A 70 8.05 1.43 -7.53
CA THR A 70 8.11 0.92 -8.90
C THR A 70 7.41 -0.44 -8.97
N ALA A 71 7.73 -1.35 -8.04
CA ALA A 71 7.05 -2.63 -7.93
C ALA A 71 5.55 -2.49 -7.64
N VAL A 72 5.15 -1.49 -6.84
CA VAL A 72 3.72 -1.19 -6.58
C VAL A 72 3.04 -0.75 -7.87
N THR A 73 3.65 0.18 -8.60
CA THR A 73 3.08 0.75 -9.83
C THR A 73 2.93 -0.32 -10.92
N ASP A 74 3.94 -1.17 -11.06
CA ASP A 74 3.92 -2.28 -12.03
C ASP A 74 2.86 -3.32 -11.66
N LEU A 75 2.76 -3.70 -10.39
CA LEU A 75 1.72 -4.62 -9.92
C LEU A 75 0.31 -4.06 -10.18
N LEU A 76 0.08 -2.78 -9.89
CA LEU A 76 -1.21 -2.13 -10.17
C LEU A 76 -1.51 -2.12 -11.68
N THR A 77 -0.51 -1.88 -12.52
CA THR A 77 -0.64 -1.90 -13.98
C THR A 77 -1.01 -3.30 -14.48
N ASP A 78 -0.37 -4.34 -13.96
CA ASP A 78 -0.68 -5.72 -14.33
C ASP A 78 -2.06 -6.16 -13.82
N LEU A 79 -2.50 -5.68 -12.66
CA LEU A 79 -3.86 -5.88 -12.17
C LEU A 79 -4.89 -5.17 -13.07
N MET A 80 -4.57 -3.98 -13.61
CA MET A 80 -5.42 -3.30 -14.59
C MET A 80 -5.55 -4.13 -15.87
N HIS A 81 -4.43 -4.63 -16.40
CA HIS A 81 -4.45 -5.52 -17.57
C HIS A 81 -5.24 -6.81 -17.31
N LEU A 82 -5.06 -7.41 -16.13
CA LEU A 82 -5.81 -8.59 -15.71
C LEU A 82 -7.31 -8.32 -15.66
N CYS A 83 -7.73 -7.21 -15.05
CA CYS A 83 -9.13 -6.85 -14.97
C CYS A 83 -9.74 -6.61 -16.36
N ALA A 84 -9.05 -5.87 -17.23
CA ALA A 84 -9.51 -5.63 -18.60
C ALA A 84 -9.63 -6.94 -19.41
N HIS A 85 -8.75 -7.91 -19.15
CA HIS A 85 -8.78 -9.22 -19.81
C HIS A 85 -9.91 -10.12 -19.28
N CYS A 86 -10.09 -10.20 -17.97
CA CYS A 86 -11.02 -11.12 -17.33
C CYS A 86 -12.46 -10.58 -17.22
N TRP A 87 -12.63 -9.26 -17.09
CA TRP A 87 -13.92 -8.59 -16.91
C TRP A 87 -14.04 -7.35 -17.83
N PRO A 88 -14.12 -7.55 -19.15
CA PRO A 88 -14.28 -6.45 -20.10
C PRO A 88 -15.59 -5.69 -19.85
N ASP A 89 -15.60 -4.38 -20.11
CA ASP A 89 -16.58 -3.28 -19.98
C ASP A 89 -18.05 -3.53 -19.52
N SER A 90 -18.60 -4.72 -19.70
CA SER A 90 -19.89 -5.18 -19.17
C SER A 90 -19.77 -6.15 -17.98
N GLY A 91 -18.55 -6.41 -17.50
CA GLY A 91 -18.26 -7.35 -16.43
C GLY A 91 -18.65 -6.83 -15.04
N PRO A 92 -18.89 -7.73 -14.06
CA PRO A 92 -19.27 -7.35 -12.70
C PRO A 92 -18.14 -6.69 -11.89
N VAL A 93 -16.91 -6.71 -12.39
CA VAL A 93 -15.72 -6.21 -11.69
C VAL A 93 -14.91 -5.35 -12.66
N SER A 94 -14.58 -4.13 -12.26
CA SER A 94 -13.57 -3.30 -12.92
C SER A 94 -12.46 -2.97 -11.94
N PHE A 95 -11.26 -2.68 -12.45
CA PHE A 95 -10.15 -2.26 -11.57
C PHE A 95 -10.52 -1.00 -10.78
N GLU A 96 -11.12 0.01 -11.43
CA GLU A 96 -11.56 1.24 -10.78
C GLU A 96 -12.63 0.97 -9.70
N GLY A 97 -13.60 0.09 -9.99
CA GLY A 97 -14.62 -0.30 -9.02
C GLY A 97 -14.01 -0.96 -7.78
N ALA A 98 -13.10 -1.92 -7.99
CA ALA A 98 -12.38 -2.59 -6.91
C ALA A 98 -11.52 -1.60 -6.09
N LEU A 99 -10.82 -0.69 -6.76
CA LEU A 99 -9.99 0.34 -6.11
C LEU A 99 -10.83 1.28 -5.25
N ASN A 100 -11.99 1.72 -5.75
CA ASN A 100 -12.90 2.59 -5.01
C ASN A 100 -13.47 1.89 -3.77
N THR A 101 -13.84 0.61 -3.89
CA THR A 101 -14.27 -0.20 -2.73
C THR A 101 -13.13 -0.39 -1.73
N ALA A 102 -11.91 -0.66 -2.19
CA ALA A 102 -10.74 -0.81 -1.32
C ALA A 102 -10.43 0.48 -0.53
N ARG A 103 -10.54 1.66 -1.17
CA ARG A 103 -10.41 2.96 -0.51
C ARG A 103 -11.44 3.15 0.61
N MET A 104 -12.70 2.82 0.34
CA MET A 104 -13.75 2.91 1.36
C MET A 104 -13.45 2.04 2.58
N TYR A 105 -12.94 0.81 2.37
CA TYR A 105 -12.52 -0.04 3.49
C TYR A 105 -11.30 0.52 4.23
N PHE A 106 -10.30 1.03 3.51
CA PHE A 106 -9.12 1.64 4.10
C PHE A 106 -9.47 2.85 4.99
N ASP A 107 -10.36 3.73 4.52
CA ASP A 107 -10.81 4.90 5.29
C ASP A 107 -11.51 4.47 6.58
N VAL A 108 -12.43 3.51 6.50
CA VAL A 108 -13.14 2.96 7.67
C VAL A 108 -12.18 2.32 8.67
N GLU A 109 -11.22 1.52 8.21
CA GLU A 109 -10.23 0.84 9.07
C GLU A 109 -9.18 1.82 9.65
N SER A 110 -9.03 3.01 9.07
CA SER A 110 -8.10 4.04 9.54
C SER A 110 -8.72 5.03 10.52
N ASP A 111 -10.03 5.27 10.43
CA ASP A 111 -10.79 6.13 11.36
C ASP A 111 -11.08 5.45 12.71
N GLU A 112 -10.97 4.12 12.78
CA GLU A 112 -10.97 3.38 14.04
C GLU A 112 -9.63 3.63 14.76
N ASP A 113 -9.62 4.58 15.71
CA ASP A 113 -8.53 5.16 16.53
C ASP A 113 -7.47 4.21 17.18
N THR A 114 -7.38 2.93 16.81
CA THR A 114 -6.43 1.95 17.36
C THR A 114 -6.12 0.90 16.31
N GLN A 115 -5.02 1.01 15.55
CA GLN A 115 -4.49 -0.19 14.84
C GLN A 115 -3.11 -0.15 14.18
N TRP A 116 -2.33 0.93 14.30
CA TRP A 116 -1.05 1.09 13.58
C TRP A 116 0.22 1.08 14.46
N ASP A 117 0.14 0.56 15.69
CA ASP A 117 1.30 0.42 16.59
C ASP A 117 2.14 -0.84 16.28
#